data_AF-A0A9E0ILE6-F1
#
_entry.id   AF-A0A9E0ILE6-F1
#
_cell.length_a   1.000
_cell.length_b   1.000
_cell.length_c   1.000
_cell.angle_alpha   90.00
_cell.angle_beta   90.00
_cell.angle_gamma   90.00
#
_symmetry.space_group_name_H-M   'P 1'
#
loop_
_entity.id
_entity.type
_entity.pdbx_description
1 polymer ?
#
loop_
_entity_poly.entity_id
_entity_poly.type
_entity_poly.pdbx_seq_one_letter_code
_entity_poly.pdbx_strand_id
1 'polypeptide(L)' 'MQRLVDLPVAEFPVRDAAGAIHPESFYVVYGFAPSPYGLATLVRASQRQVVNVAQRGGMTAVMVGQAPALTAL' A
#
# COMPACT_ATOMS: atom_id res chain seq x y z
N MET A 1 -11.97 -3.97 20.92
CA MET A 1 -10.69 -4.53 21.40
C MET A 1 -9.78 -4.71 20.20
N GLN A 2 -8.56 -4.14 20.19
CA GLN A 2 -7.57 -4.33 19.11
C GLN A 2 -6.64 -5.48 19.51
N ARG A 3 -6.34 -6.39 18.58
CA ARG A 3 -5.45 -7.54 18.79
C ARG A 3 -4.30 -7.49 17.80
N LEU A 4 -3.09 -7.79 18.24
CA LEU A 4 -1.96 -7.96 17.33
C LEU A 4 -2.19 -9.22 16.50
N VAL A 5 -2.07 -9.09 15.19
CA VAL A 5 -2.13 -10.20 14.24
C VAL A 5 -0.92 -10.09 13.33
N ASP A 6 -0.51 -11.22 12.76
CA ASP A 6 0.51 -11.20 11.73
C ASP A 6 -0.07 -10.52 10.49
N LEU A 7 0.56 -9.42 10.09
CA LEU A 7 0.16 -8.64 8.94
C LEU A 7 1.09 -8.96 7.77
N PRO A 8 0.56 -9.05 6.54
CA PRO A 8 1.40 -9.20 5.37
C PRO A 8 2.34 -8.01 5.24
N VAL A 9 3.56 -8.28 4.78
CA VAL A 9 4.59 -7.29 4.49
C VAL A 9 4.74 -7.18 2.98
N ALA A 10 4.76 -5.95 2.48
CA ALA A 10 5.01 -5.66 1.07
C ALA A 10 6.09 -4.58 0.94
N GLU A 11 6.91 -4.67 -0.10
CA GLU A 11 7.93 -3.67 -0.41
C GLU A 11 7.38 -2.59 -1.34
N PHE A 12 7.71 -1.34 -1.03
CA PHE A 12 7.36 -0.18 -1.85
C PHE A 12 8.62 0.63 -2.17
N PRO A 13 8.69 1.26 -3.35
CA PRO A 13 9.73 2.25 -3.63
C PRO A 13 9.47 3.52 -2.82
N VAL A 14 10.41 3.89 -1.95
CA VAL A 14 10.35 5.09 -1.12
C VAL A 14 11.46 6.05 -1.52
N ARG A 15 11.11 7.32 -1.67
CA ARG A 15 12.05 8.40 -1.93
C ARG A 15 12.57 8.95 -0.60
N ASP A 16 13.87 8.91 -0.40
CA ASP A 16 14.50 9.49 0.80
C ASP A 16 14.64 11.02 0.72
N ALA A 17 15.21 11.62 1.77
CA ALA A 17 15.46 13.05 1.84
C ALA A 17 16.50 13.55 0.82
N ALA A 18 17.41 12.69 0.36
CA ALA A 18 18.37 12.98 -0.70
C ALA A 18 17.75 12.84 -2.11
N GLY A 19 16.54 12.31 -2.20
CA GLY A 19 15.79 12.08 -3.42
C GLY A 19 16.05 10.73 -4.08
N ALA A 20 16.84 9.84 -3.47
CA ALA A 20 17.08 8.49 -3.97
C ALA A 20 15.89 7.58 -3.68
N ILE A 21 15.60 6.66 -4.60
CA ILE A 21 14.53 5.67 -4.44
C ILE A 21 15.15 4.35 -3.98
N HIS A 22 14.62 3.80 -2.89
CA HIS A 22 15.02 2.50 -2.36
C HIS A 22 13.79 1.66 -1.99
N PRO A 23 13.89 0.32 -2.00
CA PRO A 23 12.82 -0.53 -1.50
C PRO A 23 12.73 -0.40 0.03
N GLU A 24 11.50 -0.28 0.53
CA GLU A 24 11.22 -0.28 1.96
C GLU A 24 10.00 -1.15 2.27
N SER A 25 10.06 -1.90 3.38
CA SER A 25 9.02 -2.84 3.80
C SER A 25 7.95 -2.18 4.66
N PHE A 26 6.68 -2.45 4.35
CA PHE A 26 5.54 -1.98 5.12
C PHE A 26 4.59 -3.13 5.47
N TYR A 27 4.02 -3.08 6.68
CA TYR A 27 2.84 -3.86 7.01
C TYR A 27 1.64 -3.26 6.27
N VAL A 28 0.88 -4.11 5.58
CA VAL A 28 -0.22 -3.66 4.73
C VAL A 28 -1.54 -4.33 5.07
N VAL A 29 -2.63 -3.59 4.88
CA VAL A 29 -3.99 -4.13 4.91
C VAL A 29 -4.77 -3.62 3.71
N TYR A 30 -5.47 -4.55 3.05
CA TYR A 30 -6.37 -4.29 1.93
C TYR A 30 -7.81 -4.32 2.45
N GLY A 31 -8.54 -3.22 2.25
CA GLY A 31 -9.96 -3.13 2.50
C GLY A 31 -10.72 -3.13 1.18
N PHE A 32 -11.77 -3.94 1.10
CA PHE A 32 -12.68 -3.98 -0.03
C PHE A 32 -14.06 -3.50 0.42
N ALA A 33 -14.69 -2.65 -0.38
CA ALA A 33 -16.04 -2.17 -0.11
C ALA A 33 -16.87 -2.15 -1.40
N PRO A 34 -18.15 -2.55 -1.35
CA PRO A 34 -19.05 -2.34 -2.47
C PRO A 34 -19.21 -0.84 -2.74
N SER A 35 -19.35 -0.49 -4.02
CA SER A 35 -19.55 0.87 -4.50
C SER A 35 -20.53 0.85 -5.68
N PRO A 36 -21.12 2.00 -6.04
CA PRO A 36 -21.97 2.10 -7.24
C PRO A 36 -21.27 1.68 -8.54
N TYR A 37 -19.93 1.65 -8.56
CA TYR A 37 -19.10 1.28 -9.71
C TYR A 37 -18.52 -0.15 -9.60
N GLY A 38 -19.01 -0.96 -8.66
CA GLY A 38 -18.47 -2.30 -8.39
C GLY A 38 -17.65 -2.32 -7.10
N LEU A 39 -16.39 -2.75 -7.15
CA LEU A 39 -15.54 -2.93 -5.96
C LEU A 39 -14.59 -1.75 -5.77
N ALA A 40 -14.72 -1.05 -4.64
CA ALA A 40 -13.73 -0.08 -4.18
C ALA A 40 -12.65 -0.79 -3.35
N THR A 41 -11.39 -0.38 -3.54
CA THR A 41 -10.25 -0.88 -2.77
C THR A 41 -9.59 0.27 -2.01
N LEU A 42 -9.23 0.03 -0.76
CA LEU A 42 -8.44 0.96 0.06
C LEU A 42 -7.26 0.21 0.67
N VAL A 43 -6.07 0.80 0.61
CA VAL A 43 -4.87 0.22 1.19
C VAL A 43 -4.34 1.11 2.30
N ARG A 44 -3.97 0.49 3.41
CA ARG A 44 -3.22 1.12 4.49
C ARG A 44 -1.85 0.48 4.64
N ALA A 45 -0.84 1.30 4.88
CA ALA A 45 0.54 0.87 5.03
C ALA A 45 1.18 1.53 6.26
N SER A 46 2.05 0.80 6.96
CA SER A 46 2.79 1.30 8.12
C SER A 46 4.13 0.59 8.30
N GLN A 47 5.15 1.32 8.74
CA GLN A 47 6.44 0.74 9.17
C GLN A 47 6.34 0.00 10.51
N ARG A 48 5.20 0.11 11.21
CA ARG A 48 4.92 -0.58 12.46
C ARG A 48 3.81 -1.59 12.24
N GLN A 49 3.73 -2.63 13.08
CA GLN A 49 2.66 -3.64 13.05
C GLN A 49 1.29 -3.10 13.50
N VAL A 50 1.07 -1.79 13.34
CA VAL A 50 -0.18 -1.07 13.55
C VAL A 50 -0.38 -0.16 12.34
N VAL A 51 -1.38 -0.48 11.52
CA VAL A 51 -1.75 0.27 10.31
C VAL A 51 -2.89 1.26 10.54
N ASN A 52 -3.28 1.47 11.80
CA ASN A 52 -4.31 2.44 12.15
C ASN A 52 -3.80 3.87 11.90
N VAL A 53 -4.59 4.67 11.19
CA VAL A 53 -4.29 6.09 10.91
C VAL A 53 -4.04 6.87 12.19
N ALA A 54 -4.79 6.59 13.26
CA ALA A 54 -4.61 7.23 14.57
C ALA A 54 -3.22 6.97 15.20
N GLN A 55 -2.49 5.96 14.72
CA GLN A 55 -1.16 5.57 15.20
C GLN A 55 -0.10 5.74 14.10
N ARG A 56 -0.27 6.75 13.24
CA ARG A 56 0.61 7.10 12.11
C ARG A 56 0.62 6.08 10.96
N GLY A 57 -0.40 5.23 10.85
CA GLY A 57 -0.64 4.47 9.62
C GLY A 57 -1.00 5.41 8.46
N GLY A 58 -0.45 5.17 7.28
CA GLY A 58 -0.74 5.93 6.07
C GLY A 58 -1.81 5.28 5.21
N MET A 59 -2.36 6.04 4.25
CA MET A 59 -3.15 5.50 3.14
C MET A 59 -2.29 5.46 1.88
N THR A 60 -2.47 4.41 1.08
CA THR A 60 -1.75 4.24 -0.19
C THR A 60 -2.73 4.28 -1.35
N ALA A 61 -2.35 4.95 -2.44
CA ALA A 61 -3.13 4.91 -3.67
C ALA A 61 -3.04 3.53 -4.33
N VAL A 62 -4.17 3.00 -4.77
CA VAL A 62 -4.22 1.78 -5.59
C VAL A 62 -4.30 2.22 -7.04
N MET A 63 -3.31 1.82 -7.84
CA MET A 63 -3.26 2.12 -9.26
C MET A 63 -3.43 0.83 -10.07
N VAL A 64 -4.22 0.89 -11.13
CA VAL A 64 -4.26 -0.19 -12.12
C VAL A 64 -3.01 -0.04 -12.98
N GLY A 65 -2.10 -1.02 -12.89
CA GLY A 65 -0.92 -1.06 -13.73
C GLY A 65 -1.31 -1.35 -15.18
N GLN A 66 -0.74 -0.61 -16.11
CA GLN A 66 -0.84 -0.90 -17.54
C GLN A 66 0.52 -1.41 -18.00
N ALA A 67 0.55 -2.61 -18.58
CA ALA A 67 1.79 -3.15 -19.14
C ALA A 67 2.34 -2.18 -20.19
N PRO A 68 3.67 -2.02 -20.31
CA PRO A 68 4.25 -1.27 -21.41
C PRO A 68 3.73 -1.86 -22.72
N ALA A 69 3.32 -0.99 -23.66
CA ALA A 69 3.08 -1.47 -25.01
C ALA A 69 4.39 -2.11 -25.49
N LEU A 70 4.35 -3.41 -25.82
CA LEU A 70 5.47 -4.06 -26.49
C LEU A 70 5.63 -3.36 -27.85
N THR A 71 6.49 -2.35 -27.91
CA THR A 71 6.95 -1.82 -29.20
C THR A 71 7.85 -2.90 -29.78
N ALA A 72 7.30 -3.70 -30.69
CA ALA A 72 8.10 -4.61 -31.50
C ALA A 72 9.14 -3.76 -32.25
N LEU A 73 10.41 -4.01 -31.94
CA LEU A 73 11.55 -3.52 -32.72
C LEU A 73 11.68 -4.32 -34.01
#